data_AF-A0A259EXP0-F1
#
_entry.id   AF-A0A259EXP0-F1
#
_cell.length_a   1.000
_cell.length_b   1.000
_cell.length_c   1.000
_cell.angle_alpha   90.00
_cell.angle_beta   90.00
_cell.angle_gamma   90.00
#
_symmetry.space_group_name_H-M   'P 1'
#
loop_
_entity.id
_entity.type
_entity.pdbx_description
1 polymer ?
#
loop_
_entity_poly.entity_id
_entity_poly.type
_entity_poly.pdbx_seq_one_letter_code
_entity_poly.pdbx_strand_id
1 'polypeptide(L)' 'MKVYNLACPLDHRFEGWFASEEDCLAQQDKGMLACPICDST' A
#
# COMPACT_ATOMS: atom_id res chain seq x y z
N MET A 1 -7.34 7.60 -11.18
CA MET A 1 -6.46 7.27 -10.04
C MET A 1 -7.34 7.06 -8.83
N LYS A 2 -7.19 5.94 -8.12
CA LYS A 2 -7.90 5.67 -6.87
C LYS A 2 -6.90 5.83 -5.73
N VAL A 3 -7.27 6.62 -4.73
CA VAL A 3 -6.48 6.78 -3.50
C VAL A 3 -7.03 5.81 -2.47
N TYR A 4 -6.16 4.97 -1.93
CA TYR A 4 -6.48 4.04 -0.86
C TYR A 4 -5.71 4.44 0.39
N ASN A 5 -6.39 4.40 1.53
CA ASN A 5 -5.74 4.55 2.82
C ASN A 5 -5.20 3.19 3.24
N LEU A 6 -3.88 3.05 3.20
CA LEU A 6 -3.18 1.84 3.61
C LEU A 6 -2.63 2.02 5.02
N ALA A 7 -2.53 0.92 5.74
CA ALA A 7 -1.87 0.86 7.04
C ALA A 7 -0.92 -0.33 7.06
N CYS A 8 0.30 -0.10 7.53
CA CYS A 8 1.26 -1.18 7.76
C CYS A 8 1.00 -1.83 9.15
N PRO A 9 1.62 -2.98 9.47
CA PRO A 9 1.42 -3.66 10.76
C PRO A 9 1.85 -2.84 11.99
N LEU A 10 2.60 -1.75 11.80
CA LEU A 10 3.01 -0.81 12.85
C LEU A 10 2.03 0.38 13.03
N ASP A 11 0.83 0.29 12.45
CA ASP A 11 -0.20 1.35 12.43
C ASP A 11 0.22 2.65 11.73
N HIS A 12 1.25 2.62 10.87
CA HIS A 12 1.55 3.77 10.02
C HIS A 12 0.56 3.85 8.87
N ARG A 13 -0.15 4.97 8.79
CA ARG A 13 -1.14 5.24 7.75
C ARG A 13 -0.51 6.06 6.63
N PHE A 14 -0.74 5.64 5.40
CA PHE A 14 -0.26 6.33 4.21
C PHE A 14 -1.22 6.16 3.04
N GLU A 15 -1.13 7.07 2.08
CA GLU A 15 -1.99 7.09 0.89
C GLU A 15 -1.29 6.38 -0.27
N GLY A 16 -1.87 5.26 -0.70
CA GLY A 16 -1.43 4.54 -1.89
C GLY A 16 -2.24 4.97 -3.11
N TRP A 17 -1.54 5.33 -4.18
CA TRP A 17 -2.13 5.78 -5.43
C TRP A 17 -2.11 4.64 -6.43
N PHE A 18 -3.27 4.03 -6.66
CA PHE A 18 -3.39 2.87 -7.54
C PHE A 18 -4.20 3.20 -8.79
N ALA A 19 -3.85 2.54 -9.89
CA ALA A 19 -4.60 2.64 -11.12
C ALA A 19 -5.99 2.00 -10.99
N SER A 20 -6.10 0.92 -10.21
CA SER A 20 -7.32 0.15 -9.94
C SER A 20 -7.17 -0.71 -8.68
N GLU A 21 -8.25 -1.34 -8.24
CA GLU A 21 -8.23 -2.24 -7.07
C GLU A 21 -7.37 -3.48 -7.31
N GLU A 22 -7.45 -4.05 -8.51
CA GLU A 22 -6.62 -5.19 -8.93
C GLU A 22 -5.12 -4.88 -8.86
N ASP A 23 -4.74 -3.64 -9.20
CA ASP A 23 -3.36 -3.17 -9.13
C ASP A 23 -2.88 -3.07 -7.66
N CYS A 24 -3.74 -2.58 -6.76
CA CYS A 24 -3.49 -2.57 -5.32
C CYS A 24 -3.28 -3.99 -4.77
N LEU A 25 -4.18 -4.92 -5.10
CA LEU A 25 -4.10 -6.32 -4.67
C LEU A 25 -2.84 -7.00 -5.23
N ALA A 26 -2.50 -6.76 -6.50
CA ALA A 26 -1.30 -7.32 -7.12
C ALA A 26 0.00 -6.78 -6.49
N GLN A 27 0.04 -5.48 -6.16
CA GLN A 27 1.18 -4.88 -5.46
C GLN A 27 1.30 -5.40 -4.01
N GLN A 28 0.17 -5.64 -3.34
CA GLN A 28 0.13 -6.24 -2.01
C GLN A 28 0.64 -7.69 -2.00
N ASP A 29 0.13 -8.52 -2.91
CA ASP A 29 0.55 -9.93 -3.05
C ASP A 29 2.04 -10.07 -3.40
N LYS A 30 2.55 -9.16 -4.23
CA LYS A 30 3.97 -9.10 -4.59
C LYS A 30 4.87 -8.54 -3.48
N GLY A 31 4.32 -8.09 -2.35
CA GLY A 31 5.08 -7.41 -1.30
C GLY A 31 5.76 -6.12 -1.79
N MET A 32 5.19 -5.47 -2.81
CA MET A 32 5.69 -4.20 -3.34
C MET A 32 5.17 -2.99 -2.57
N LEU A 33 4.22 -3.21 -1.66
CA LEU A 33 3.68 -2.18 -0.78
C LEU A 33 4.57 -2.01 0.45
N ALA A 34 5.66 -1.28 0.30
CA ALA A 34 6.48 -0.89 1.43
C ALA A 34 5.91 0.36 2.12
N CYS A 35 5.86 0.34 3.45
CA CYS A 35 5.50 1.50 4.23
C CYS A 35 6.59 2.58 4.10
N PRO A 36 6.26 3.81 3.66
CA PRO A 36 7.26 4.87 3.49
C PRO A 36 7.84 5.39 4.82
N ILE A 37 7.26 4.99 5.96
CA ILE A 37 7.70 5.42 7.29
C ILE A 37 8.73 4.44 7.89
N CYS A 38 8.51 3.14 7.71
CA CYS A 38 9.28 2.10 8.39
C CYS A 38 9.84 1.00 7.48
N ASP A 39 9.60 1.10 6.17
CA ASP A 39 10.02 0.13 5.15
C ASP A 39 9.44 -1.29 5.34
N SER A 40 8.40 -1.43 6.18
CA SER A 40 7.69 -2.71 6.34
C SER A 40 6.85 -3.01 5.10
N THR A 41 7.05 -4.19 4.53
CA THR A 41 6.21 -4.79 3.47
C THR A 41 5.07 -5.61 4.05
#